data_AF-Q24TL8-F1
#
_entry.id   AF-Q24TL8-F1
#
_cell.length_a   1.000
_cell.length_b   1.000
_cell.length_c   1.000
_cell.angle_alpha   90.00
_cell.angle_beta   90.00
_cell.angle_gamma   90.00
#
_symmetry.space_group_name_H-M   'P 1'
#
loop_
_entity.id
_entity.type
_entity.pdbx_description
1 polymer ?
#
loop_
_entity_poly.entity_id
_entity_poly.type
_entity_poly.pdbx_seq_one_letter_code
_entity_poly.pdbx_strand_id
1 'polypeptide(L)'
;MLSRLKLESFVDIASEIQKLFNEDVIIGVSDTEKMLAVFNGKKLMLHAKAGDVLKEGMPGLIAMQTGQRVVKKIPKEVAGIPHIGIEYN
;
A
#
# COMPACT_ATOMS: atom_id res chain seq x y z
N MET A 1 -7.79 18.87 -10.11
CA MET A 1 -7.38 18.27 -11.40
C MET A 1 -6.03 17.57 -11.28
N LEU A 2 -4.98 18.25 -10.80
CA LEU A 2 -3.64 17.68 -10.61
C LEU A 2 -3.58 16.46 -9.67
N SER A 3 -4.33 16.49 -8.55
CA SER A 3 -4.36 15.37 -7.59
C SER A 3 -4.95 14.08 -8.17
N ARG A 4 -6.01 14.21 -8.98
CA ARG A 4 -6.64 13.07 -9.66
C ARG A 4 -5.70 12.42 -10.67
N LEU A 5 -5.04 13.24 -11.50
CA LEU A 5 -4.05 12.76 -12.46
C LEU A 5 -2.87 12.05 -11.78
N LYS A 6 -2.38 12.60 -10.65
CA LYS A 6 -1.33 11.97 -9.86
C LYS A 6 -1.75 10.58 -9.39
N LEU A 7 -2.95 10.45 -8.81
CA LEU A 7 -3.46 9.17 -8.31
C LEU A 7 -3.65 8.14 -9.43
N GLU A 8 -4.28 8.55 -10.55
CA GLU A 8 -4.45 7.72 -11.75
C GLU A 8 -3.07 7.22 -12.24
N SER A 9 -2.07 8.10 -12.30
CA SER A 9 -0.71 7.72 -12.70
C SER A 9 -0.08 6.68 -11.76
N PHE A 10 -0.30 6.75 -10.45
CA PHE A 10 0.20 5.74 -9.51
C PHE A 10 -0.48 4.40 -9.69
N VAL A 11 -1.79 4.39 -9.99
CA VAL A 11 -2.51 3.15 -10.31
C VAL A 11 -1.94 2.53 -11.58
N ASP A 12 -1.70 3.35 -12.61
CA ASP A 12 -1.22 2.88 -13.93
C ASP A 12 0.17 2.23 -13.86
N ILE A 13 1.07 2.73 -13.01
CA ILE A 13 2.46 2.25 -12.93
C ILE A 13 2.74 1.32 -11.74
N ALA A 14 1.75 1.04 -10.88
CA ALA A 14 1.98 0.31 -9.64
C ALA A 14 2.56 -1.11 -9.87
N SER A 15 2.16 -1.78 -10.95
CA SER A 15 2.67 -3.11 -11.29
C SER A 15 4.12 -3.07 -11.76
N GLU A 16 4.50 -1.99 -12.43
CA GLU A 16 5.84 -1.71 -12.97
C GLU A 16 6.78 -1.37 -11.82
N ILE A 17 6.32 -0.55 -10.88
CA ILE A 17 7.04 -0.24 -9.64
C ILE A 17 7.39 -1.52 -8.89
N GLN A 18 6.46 -2.48 -8.78
CA GLN A 18 6.73 -3.76 -8.11
C GLN A 18 7.92 -4.50 -8.73
N LYS A 19 8.07 -4.44 -10.07
CA LYS A 19 9.16 -5.11 -10.81
C LYS A 19 10.53 -4.47 -10.57
N LEU A 20 10.59 -3.27 -10.00
CA LEU A 20 11.85 -2.59 -9.67
C LEU A 20 12.50 -3.13 -8.39
N PHE A 21 11.75 -3.86 -7.57
CA PHE A 21 12.25 -4.45 -6.33
C PHE A 21 12.74 -5.88 -6.57
N ASN A 22 13.86 -6.22 -5.94
CA ASN A 22 14.37 -7.59 -5.93
C ASN A 22 13.77 -8.41 -4.76
N GLU A 23 13.28 -7.70 -3.74
CA GLU A 23 12.62 -8.22 -2.55
C GLU A 23 11.16 -8.59 -2.81
N ASP A 24 10.60 -9.38 -1.90
CA ASP A 24 9.19 -9.75 -1.93
C ASP A 24 8.33 -8.61 -1.37
N VAL A 25 7.77 -7.79 -2.26
CA VAL A 25 7.03 -6.58 -1.89
C VAL A 25 5.58 -6.63 -2.34
N ILE A 26 4.71 -6.01 -1.53
CA ILE A 26 3.34 -5.66 -1.93
C ILE A 26 3.34 -4.20 -2.36
N ILE A 27 2.69 -3.90 -3.48
CA ILE A 27 2.37 -2.52 -3.87
C ILE A 27 0.86 -2.32 -3.76
N GLY A 28 0.44 -1.39 -2.91
CA GLY A 28 -0.94 -0.97 -2.76
C GLY A 28 -1.12 0.49 -3.16
N VAL A 29 -2.22 0.79 -3.84
CA VAL A 29 -2.66 2.17 -4.09
C VAL A 29 -4.09 2.28 -3.58
N SER A 30 -4.41 3.35 -2.86
CA SER A 30 -5.74 3.61 -2.34
C SER A 30 -6.10 5.08 -2.49
N ASP A 31 -7.40 5.36 -2.58
CA ASP A 31 -7.92 6.68 -2.28
C ASP A 31 -8.25 6.78 -0.79
N THR A 32 -8.90 7.86 -0.36
CA THR A 32 -9.26 8.08 1.05
C THR A 32 -10.32 7.11 1.60
N GLU A 33 -10.90 6.25 0.75
CA GLU A 33 -12.00 5.36 1.10
C GLU A 33 -11.63 3.88 0.92
N LYS A 34 -10.94 3.54 -0.18
CA LYS A 34 -10.77 2.15 -0.64
C LYS A 34 -9.46 1.91 -1.38
N MET A 35 -9.09 0.63 -1.47
CA MET A 35 -8.03 0.16 -2.34
C MET A 35 -8.40 0.35 -3.82
N LEU A 36 -7.51 0.93 -4.60
CA LEU A 36 -7.62 1.08 -6.05
C LEU A 36 -6.84 -0.01 -6.79
N ALA A 37 -5.67 -0.38 -6.26
CA ALA A 37 -4.85 -1.45 -6.79
C ALA A 37 -4.10 -2.17 -5.67
N VAL A 38 -3.93 -3.48 -5.82
CA VAL A 38 -3.13 -4.33 -4.91
C VAL A 38 -2.36 -5.34 -5.75
N PHE A 39 -1.04 -5.28 -5.66
CA PHE A 39 -0.14 -6.23 -6.28
C PHE A 39 0.62 -6.96 -5.18
N ASN A 40 0.28 -8.23 -4.97
CA ASN A 40 0.89 -9.07 -3.94
C ASN A 40 2.27 -9.56 -4.38
N GLY A 41 3.11 -9.83 -3.38
CA GLY A 41 4.36 -10.55 -3.58
C GLY A 41 4.15 -12.05 -3.80
N LYS A 42 5.25 -12.79 -3.89
CA LYS A 42 5.30 -14.24 -3.98
C LYS A 42 4.93 -14.93 -2.66
N LYS A 43 5.33 -14.36 -1.52
CA LYS A 43 5.04 -14.89 -0.17
C LYS A 43 4.28 -13.88 0.67
N LEU A 44 4.65 -12.61 0.57
CA LEU A 44 4.01 -11.52 1.28
C LEU A 44 2.70 -11.13 0.55
N MET A 45 1.57 -11.45 1.17
CA MET A 45 0.25 -11.18 0.62
C MET A 45 -0.56 -10.27 1.52
N LEU A 46 -1.10 -9.20 0.93
CA LEU A 46 -2.22 -8.45 1.46
C LEU A 46 -3.50 -9.15 1.00
N HIS A 47 -4.30 -9.63 1.95
CA HIS A 47 -5.63 -10.19 1.69
C HIS A 47 -6.66 -9.08 1.48
N ALA A 48 -6.33 -8.11 0.62
CA ALA A 48 -7.21 -7.04 0.17
C ALA A 48 -7.20 -6.99 -1.35
N LYS A 49 -8.29 -6.49 -1.93
CA LYS A 49 -8.46 -6.30 -3.37
C LYS A 49 -8.99 -4.90 -3.66
N ALA A 50 -8.92 -4.49 -4.93
CA ALA A 50 -9.52 -3.25 -5.37
C ALA A 50 -11.02 -3.21 -4.98
N GLY A 51 -11.45 -2.09 -4.41
CA GLY A 51 -12.78 -1.89 -3.84
C GLY A 51 -12.90 -2.17 -2.34
N ASP A 52 -11.95 -2.87 -1.72
CA ASP A 52 -11.99 -3.09 -0.27
C ASP A 52 -11.71 -1.78 0.49
N VAL A 53 -12.47 -1.55 1.57
CA VAL A 53 -12.35 -0.35 2.42
C VAL A 53 -11.05 -0.39 3.23
N LEU A 54 -10.43 0.78 3.43
CA LEU A 54 -9.26 0.92 4.29
C LEU A 54 -9.62 0.60 5.75
N LYS A 55 -8.89 -0.34 6.36
CA LYS A 55 -9.11 -0.74 7.75
C LYS A 55 -8.40 0.21 8.71
N GLU A 56 -9.04 0.50 9.83
CA GLU A 56 -8.44 1.27 10.91
C GLU A 56 -7.15 0.64 11.43
N GLY A 57 -6.19 1.48 11.80
CA GLY A 57 -4.88 1.04 12.31
C GLY A 57 -3.87 0.59 11.26
N MET A 58 -4.25 0.55 9.97
CA MET A 58 -3.30 0.32 8.89
C MET A 58 -2.32 1.49 8.74
N PRO A 59 -1.03 1.26 8.48
CA PRO A 59 -0.05 2.33 8.26
C PRO A 59 -0.48 3.34 7.19
N GLY A 60 -1.20 2.89 6.15
CA GLY A 60 -1.71 3.76 5.08
C GLY A 60 -2.69 4.81 5.60
N LEU A 61 -3.62 4.41 6.49
CA LEU A 61 -4.57 5.35 7.10
C LEU A 61 -3.86 6.38 7.98
N ILE A 62 -2.80 5.97 8.70
CA ILE A 62 -1.99 6.88 9.51
C ILE A 62 -1.26 7.90 8.60
N ALA A 63 -0.68 7.45 7.49
CA ALA A 63 -0.02 8.34 6.53
C ALA A 63 -1.01 9.35 5.93
N MET A 64 -2.23 8.91 5.60
CA MET A 64 -3.30 9.78 5.12
C MET A 64 -3.71 10.84 6.16
N GLN A 65 -3.98 10.42 7.39
CA GLN A 65 -4.43 11.31 8.47
C GLN A 65 -3.38 12.35 8.87
N THR A 66 -2.10 11.94 8.89
CA THR A 66 -1.00 12.82 9.30
C THR A 66 -0.42 13.65 8.17
N GLY A 67 -0.66 13.25 6.91
CA GLY A 67 0.02 13.82 5.74
C GLY A 67 1.53 13.56 5.72
N GLN A 68 2.00 12.59 6.51
CA GLN A 68 3.43 12.28 6.67
C GLN A 68 3.74 10.86 6.18
N ARG A 69 4.96 10.68 5.68
CA ARG A 69 5.48 9.36 5.34
C ARG A 69 5.60 8.50 6.60
N VAL A 70 4.99 7.32 6.58
CA VAL A 70 5.06 6.34 7.67
C VAL A 70 6.01 5.22 7.28
N VAL A 71 6.92 4.85 8.18
CA VAL A 71 7.76 3.66 8.07
C VAL A 71 7.63 2.87 9.37
N LYS A 72 7.13 1.64 9.29
CA LYS A 72 6.84 0.83 10.48
C LYS A 72 7.28 -0.61 10.28
N LYS A 73 7.97 -1.16 11.27
CA LYS A 73 8.21 -2.61 11.35
C LYS A 73 6.92 -3.29 11.78
N ILE A 74 6.44 -4.23 10.98
CA ILE A 74 5.25 -5.03 11.24
C ILE A 74 5.73 -6.41 11.70
N PRO A 75 5.44 -6.80 12.94
CA PRO A 75 5.94 -8.06 13.49
C PRO A 75 5.11 -9.23 12.97
N LYS A 76 5.67 -10.45 13.02
CA LYS A 76 5.05 -11.66 12.45
C LYS A 76 3.70 -11.99 13.11
N GLU A 77 3.50 -11.59 14.35
CA GLU A 77 2.27 -11.83 15.12
C GLU A 77 1.07 -11.06 14.55
N VAL A 78 1.33 -9.99 13.78
CA VAL A 78 0.30 -9.16 13.15
C VAL A 78 -0.05 -9.66 11.74
N ALA A 79 0.94 -10.10 10.96
CA ALA A 79 0.78 -10.34 9.53
C ALA A 79 1.34 -11.67 9.02
N GLY A 80 1.76 -12.58 9.91
CA GLY A 80 2.36 -13.88 9.59
C GLY A 80 3.81 -13.82 9.09
N ILE A 81 4.17 -12.76 8.36
CA ILE A 81 5.52 -12.51 7.84
C ILE A 81 6.02 -11.17 8.39
N PRO A 82 7.19 -11.12 9.05
CA PRO A 82 7.75 -9.86 9.52
C PRO A 82 8.23 -9.03 8.33
N HIS A 83 7.80 -7.77 8.26
CA HIS A 83 8.12 -6.89 7.14
C HIS A 83 8.13 -5.42 7.55
N ILE A 84 8.49 -4.53 6.61
CA ILE A 84 8.44 -3.07 6.80
C ILE A 84 7.30 -2.55 5.94
N GLY A 85 6.34 -1.87 6.57
CA GLY A 85 5.32 -1.08 5.87
C GLY A 85 5.86 0.32 5.61
N ILE A 86 5.75 0.78 4.36
CA ILE A 86 6.11 2.14 3.95
C ILE A 86 4.91 2.73 3.23
N GLU A 87 4.41 3.85 3.74
CA GLU A 87 3.19 4.49 3.24
C GLU A 87 3.41 6.00 3.11
N TYR A 88 2.79 6.60 2.10
CA TYR A 88 2.84 8.04 1.88
C TYR A 88 1.47 8.54 1.39
N ASN A 89 1.18 9.83 1.63
CA ASN A 89 0.02 10.56 1.12
C ASN A 89 0.49 11.62 0.11
#